data_AF-A0A7K4SHX0-F1
#
_entry.id   AF-A0A7K4SHX0-F1
#
_cell.length_a   1.000
_cell.length_b   1.000
_cell.length_c   1.000
_cell.angle_alpha   90.00
_cell.angle_beta   90.00
_cell.angle_gamma   90.00
#
_symmetry.space_group_name_H-M   'P 1'
#
loop_
_entity.id
_entity.type
_entity.pdbx_description
1 polymer ?
#
loop_
_entity_poly.entity_id
_entity_poly.type
_entity_poly.pdbx_seq_one_letter_code
_entity_poly.pdbx_strand_id
1 'polypeptide(L)'
;ALLPYVPRVPPTPLLGKLTATTFTLERPRGVFARLANASDTVWLVVALANASDTFRNPPSRDAVPLYEQLPTAHAYMTLETAVAAYACSAPGSAVLRVGGDTACGEQGGRDPCNGPLPSPGPYRVKFLLMSCHGPKAETRWSDPILLRRGTGGTAVPPRSPTPARVGCWHVVL
;
A
#
# COMPACT_ATOMS: atom_id res chain seq x y z
N ALA A 1 1.20 21.99 6.14
CA ALA A 1 1.55 22.76 4.91
C ALA A 1 1.35 21.89 3.66
N LEU A 2 0.86 22.45 2.56
CA LEU A 2 0.72 21.74 1.29
C LEU A 2 1.97 21.98 0.40
N LEU A 3 2.64 20.90 0.01
CA LEU A 3 3.81 20.91 -0.86
C LEU A 3 3.39 20.78 -2.33
N PRO A 4 4.09 21.44 -3.28
CA PRO A 4 3.73 21.41 -4.70
C PRO A 4 4.04 20.07 -5.39
N TYR A 5 4.74 19.16 -4.72
CA TYR A 5 5.06 17.84 -5.25
C TYR A 5 3.78 17.03 -5.55
N VAL A 6 3.77 16.35 -6.69
CA VAL A 6 2.71 15.44 -7.12
C VAL A 6 3.34 14.05 -7.25
N PRO A 7 2.98 13.06 -6.42
CA PRO A 7 3.46 11.70 -6.59
C PRO A 7 3.01 11.14 -7.94
N ARG A 8 3.87 10.35 -8.58
CA ARG A 8 3.55 9.75 -9.86
C ARG A 8 4.20 8.39 -10.01
N VAL A 9 3.57 7.58 -10.85
CA VAL A 9 4.17 6.37 -11.38
C VAL A 9 5.34 6.77 -12.28
N PRO A 10 6.53 6.17 -12.15
CA PRO A 10 7.69 6.56 -12.96
C PRO A 10 7.37 6.51 -14.46
N PRO A 11 7.78 7.50 -15.27
CA PRO A 11 7.53 7.48 -16.71
C PRO A 11 8.34 6.39 -17.40
N THR A 12 9.54 6.10 -16.89
CA THR A 12 10.44 5.07 -17.42
C THR A 12 9.76 3.71 -17.53
N PRO A 13 9.99 2.95 -18.62
CA PRO A 13 9.56 1.56 -18.72
C PRO A 13 10.21 0.73 -17.61
N LEU A 14 9.37 0.17 -16.73
CA LEU A 14 9.80 -0.72 -15.66
C LEU A 14 8.87 -1.94 -15.67
N LEU A 15 9.47 -3.14 -15.70
CA LEU A 15 8.70 -4.38 -15.61
C LEU A 15 7.95 -4.42 -14.28
N GLY A 16 6.67 -4.81 -14.32
CA GLY A 16 5.86 -4.87 -13.11
C GLY A 16 5.60 -3.52 -12.44
N LYS A 17 5.77 -2.40 -13.16
CA LYS A 17 5.41 -1.04 -12.69
C LYS A 17 3.95 -0.91 -12.27
N LEU A 18 3.07 -1.60 -12.98
CA LEU A 18 1.67 -1.79 -12.66
C LEU A 18 1.37 -3.28 -12.79
N THR A 19 0.85 -3.91 -11.75
CA THR A 19 0.35 -5.28 -11.78
C THR A 19 -1.15 -5.29 -11.47
N ALA A 20 -1.74 -6.45 -11.19
CA ALA A 20 -3.12 -6.55 -10.76
C ALA A 20 -3.38 -6.00 -9.35
N THR A 21 -2.35 -5.98 -8.50
CA THR A 21 -2.46 -5.67 -7.07
C THR A 21 -1.41 -4.70 -6.57
N THR A 22 -0.48 -4.25 -7.43
CA THR A 22 0.63 -3.39 -7.02
C THR A 22 0.95 -2.34 -8.06
N PHE A 23 1.57 -1.26 -7.62
CA PHE A 23 2.18 -0.27 -8.51
C PHE A 23 3.48 0.26 -7.93
N THR A 24 4.27 0.94 -8.77
CA THR A 24 5.45 1.66 -8.31
C THR A 24 5.27 3.17 -8.40
N LEU A 25 5.87 3.88 -7.45
CA LEU A 25 5.93 5.34 -7.38
C LEU A 25 7.38 5.80 -7.46
N GLU A 26 7.60 6.99 -8.02
CA GLU A 26 8.86 7.70 -7.80
C GLU A 26 9.05 7.96 -6.30
N ARG A 27 10.26 7.70 -5.80
CA ARG A 27 10.61 8.01 -4.42
C ARG A 27 10.67 9.54 -4.22
N PRO A 28 10.06 10.11 -3.16
CA PRO A 28 9.97 11.56 -2.96
C PRO A 28 11.27 12.16 -2.40
N ARG A 29 12.39 12.00 -3.11
CA ARG A 29 13.71 12.47 -2.67
C ARG A 29 13.74 13.99 -2.53
N GLY A 30 14.19 14.47 -1.38
CA GLY A 30 14.38 15.89 -1.09
C GLY A 30 13.10 16.70 -0.87
N VAL A 31 11.92 16.09 -1.03
CA VAL A 31 10.63 16.80 -0.99
C VAL A 31 10.37 17.44 0.38
N PHE A 32 10.80 16.78 1.46
CA PHE A 32 10.51 17.19 2.84
C PHE A 32 11.66 17.90 3.55
N ALA A 33 12.80 18.11 2.88
CA ALA A 33 14.06 18.48 3.52
C ALA A 33 14.01 19.78 4.36
N ARG A 34 13.14 20.74 4.00
CA ARG A 34 13.01 22.03 4.71
C ARG A 34 12.05 22.01 5.89
N LEU A 35 11.23 20.97 6.03
CA LEU A 35 10.16 20.90 7.03
C LEU A 35 10.37 19.78 8.06
N ALA A 36 11.15 18.76 7.69
CA ALA A 36 11.31 17.56 8.48
C ALA A 36 12.38 17.71 9.56
N ASN A 37 12.09 17.14 10.73
CA ASN A 37 13.03 16.85 11.79
C ASN A 37 13.50 15.39 11.68
N ALA A 38 14.62 15.05 12.32
CA ALA A 38 15.19 13.70 12.26
C ALA A 38 14.24 12.60 12.79
N SER A 39 13.35 12.93 13.73
CA SER A 39 12.36 12.01 14.30
C SER A 39 11.05 11.92 13.51
N ASP A 40 10.88 12.74 12.46
CA ASP A 40 9.65 12.71 11.66
C ASP A 40 9.64 11.50 10.71
N THR A 41 8.44 11.00 10.44
CA THR A 41 8.20 9.92 9.48
C THR A 41 7.40 10.43 8.30
N VAL A 42 7.67 9.87 7.12
CA VAL A 42 6.91 10.09 5.90
C VAL A 42 6.07 8.85 5.65
N TRP A 43 4.78 9.06 5.46
CA TRP A 43 3.80 8.04 5.17
C TRP A 43 3.28 8.20 3.75
N LEU A 44 2.85 7.09 3.16
CA LEU A 44 2.08 7.07 1.93
C LEU A 44 0.60 6.87 2.26
N VAL A 45 -0.23 7.82 1.86
CA VAL A 45 -1.69 7.63 1.83
C VAL A 45 -2.07 7.01 0.50
N VAL A 46 -2.86 5.94 0.55
CA VAL A 46 -3.45 5.30 -0.64
C VAL A 46 -4.97 5.32 -0.47
N ALA A 47 -5.66 5.99 -1.39
CA ALA A 47 -7.11 6.14 -1.36
C ALA A 47 -7.72 5.73 -2.70
N LEU A 48 -8.97 5.26 -2.67
CA LEU A 48 -9.78 5.23 -3.89
C LEU A 48 -10.00 6.66 -4.38
N ALA A 49 -9.98 6.86 -5.71
CA ALA A 49 -10.03 8.21 -6.28
C ALA A 49 -11.28 8.99 -5.83
N ASN A 50 -12.43 8.32 -5.70
CA ASN A 50 -13.69 8.90 -5.24
C ASN A 50 -13.71 9.29 -3.75
N ALA A 51 -12.77 8.78 -2.94
CA ALA A 51 -12.63 9.09 -1.52
C ALA A 51 -11.49 10.10 -1.24
N SER A 52 -10.66 10.41 -2.24
CA SER A 52 -9.47 11.25 -2.05
C SER A 52 -9.79 12.69 -1.63
N ASP A 53 -10.91 13.25 -2.10
CA ASP A 53 -11.30 14.64 -1.82
C ASP A 53 -11.88 14.83 -0.40
N THR A 54 -12.40 13.75 0.20
CA THR A 54 -12.98 13.77 1.55
C THR A 54 -12.06 13.19 2.62
N PHE A 55 -10.91 12.61 2.21
CA PHE A 55 -9.92 12.06 3.12
C PHE A 55 -9.34 13.15 4.05
N ARG A 56 -9.39 12.90 5.35
CA ARG A 56 -8.80 13.75 6.39
C ARG A 56 -7.51 13.12 6.90
N ASN A 57 -6.45 13.91 6.99
CA ASN A 57 -5.19 13.44 7.55
C ASN A 57 -5.40 13.04 9.02
N PRO A 58 -4.89 11.86 9.45
CA PRO A 58 -5.05 11.42 10.82
C PRO A 58 -4.30 12.39 11.77
N PRO A 59 -4.86 12.68 12.96
CA PRO A 59 -4.25 13.59 13.91
C PRO A 59 -2.99 13.00 14.58
N SER A 60 -2.83 11.68 14.59
CA SER A 60 -1.71 10.95 15.20
C SER A 60 -1.48 9.61 14.51
N ARG A 61 -0.38 8.93 14.85
CA ARG A 61 -0.05 7.59 14.34
C ARG A 61 -1.12 6.55 14.69
N ASP A 62 -1.72 6.61 15.88
CA ASP A 62 -2.72 5.64 16.32
C ASP A 62 -4.06 5.75 15.58
N ALA A 63 -4.31 6.92 14.97
CA ALA A 63 -5.49 7.17 14.15
C ALA A 63 -5.27 6.85 12.66
N VAL A 64 -4.11 6.30 12.29
CA VAL A 64 -3.80 5.93 10.92
C VAL A 64 -4.75 4.83 10.45
N PRO A 65 -5.44 5.00 9.30
CA PRO A 65 -6.27 3.95 8.74
C PRO A 65 -5.40 2.78 8.25
N LEU A 66 -5.72 1.58 8.73
CA LEU A 66 -4.99 0.36 8.41
C LEU A 66 -5.43 -0.23 7.07
N TYR A 67 -4.60 -1.13 6.52
CA TYR A 67 -4.84 -1.76 5.23
C TYR A 67 -6.18 -2.53 5.20
N GLU A 68 -6.52 -3.21 6.28
CA GLU A 68 -7.75 -3.99 6.47
C GLU A 68 -9.00 -3.09 6.42
N GLN A 69 -8.84 -1.80 6.69
CA GLN A 69 -9.91 -0.82 6.65
C GLN A 69 -10.10 -0.21 5.25
N LEU A 70 -9.24 -0.50 4.27
CA LEU A 70 -9.40 0.01 2.91
C LEU A 70 -10.82 -0.22 2.31
N PRO A 71 -11.49 -1.38 2.50
CA PRO A 71 -12.84 -1.57 1.97
C PRO A 71 -13.90 -0.62 2.55
N THR A 72 -13.74 -0.21 3.82
CA THR A 72 -14.74 0.59 4.56
C THR A 72 -14.35 2.06 4.67
N ALA A 73 -13.09 2.36 4.96
CA ALA A 73 -12.53 3.71 5.03
C ALA A 73 -12.16 4.27 3.65
N HIS A 74 -12.12 3.41 2.62
CA HIS A 74 -11.74 3.76 1.23
C HIS A 74 -10.33 4.37 1.08
N ALA A 75 -9.55 4.32 2.15
CA ALA A 75 -8.16 4.72 2.20
C ALA A 75 -7.44 3.96 3.33
N TYR A 76 -6.13 3.83 3.19
CA TYR A 76 -5.23 3.39 4.23
C TYR A 76 -3.92 4.16 4.13
N MET A 77 -3.08 4.10 5.16
CA MET A 77 -1.72 4.59 5.07
C MET A 77 -0.70 3.48 5.32
N THR A 78 0.43 3.60 4.65
CA THR A 78 1.47 2.58 4.64
C THR A 78 2.84 3.22 4.43
N LEU A 79 3.89 2.40 4.38
CA LEU A 79 5.27 2.81 4.16
C LEU A 79 5.72 3.89 5.16
N GLU A 80 5.45 3.69 6.45
CA GLU A 80 5.98 4.54 7.54
C GLU A 80 7.51 4.54 7.45
N THR A 81 8.09 5.61 6.90
CA THR A 81 9.50 5.65 6.54
C THR A 81 10.18 6.84 7.21
N ALA A 82 11.33 6.61 7.84
CA ALA A 82 12.14 7.68 8.39
C ALA A 82 12.54 8.70 7.30
N VAL A 83 12.43 10.00 7.59
CA VAL A 83 12.65 11.05 6.58
C VAL A 83 14.04 11.00 5.93
N ALA A 84 15.05 10.49 6.63
CA ALA A 84 16.41 10.32 6.12
C ALA A 84 16.47 9.42 4.88
N ALA A 85 15.57 8.43 4.75
CA ALA A 85 15.51 7.55 3.58
C ALA A 85 15.01 8.29 2.31
N TYR A 86 14.43 9.48 2.48
CA TYR A 86 14.00 10.38 1.41
C TYR A 86 14.84 11.65 1.33
N ALA A 87 16.04 11.69 1.92
CA ALA A 87 16.99 12.76 1.65
C ALA A 87 17.31 12.85 0.14
N CYS A 88 17.73 14.04 -0.34
CA CYS A 88 18.02 14.28 -1.76
C CYS A 88 19.01 13.25 -2.33
N SER A 89 20.04 12.92 -1.54
CA SER A 89 21.12 11.99 -1.90
C SER A 89 20.96 10.61 -1.27
N ALA A 90 19.75 10.26 -0.80
CA ALA A 90 19.52 8.98 -0.15
C ALA A 90 19.80 7.81 -1.12
N PRO A 91 20.56 6.78 -0.71
CA PRO A 91 20.89 5.64 -1.55
C PRO A 91 19.69 4.71 -1.80
N GLY A 92 19.87 3.75 -2.70
CA GLY A 92 18.88 2.72 -3.03
C GLY A 92 18.02 3.04 -4.26
N SER A 93 16.99 2.22 -4.48
CA SER A 93 16.10 2.31 -5.65
C SER A 93 15.51 3.71 -5.87
N ALA A 94 15.27 4.10 -7.12
CA ALA A 94 14.57 5.34 -7.43
C ALA A 94 13.04 5.23 -7.20
N VAL A 95 12.54 4.02 -6.92
CA VAL A 95 11.11 3.74 -6.82
C VAL A 95 10.71 3.15 -5.48
N LEU A 96 9.41 3.27 -5.17
CA LEU A 96 8.72 2.64 -4.06
C LEU A 96 7.67 1.70 -4.61
N ARG A 97 7.55 0.50 -4.05
CA ARG A 97 6.52 -0.49 -4.41
C ARG A 97 5.35 -0.36 -3.44
N VAL A 98 4.14 -0.16 -3.96
CA VAL A 98 2.90 -0.13 -3.17
C VAL A 98 2.18 -1.45 -3.38
N GLY A 99 1.72 -2.05 -2.28
CA GLY A 99 1.06 -3.35 -2.24
C GLY A 99 1.98 -4.56 -2.28
N GLY A 100 3.24 -4.41 -1.88
CA GLY A 100 4.26 -5.47 -1.98
C GLY A 100 4.17 -6.57 -0.91
N ASP A 101 3.45 -6.34 0.19
CA ASP A 101 3.53 -7.18 1.38
C ASP A 101 2.41 -8.22 1.37
N THR A 102 2.66 -9.42 0.83
CA THR A 102 1.64 -10.45 0.65
C THR A 102 1.11 -11.07 1.95
N ALA A 103 1.77 -10.83 3.08
CA ALA A 103 1.35 -11.31 4.40
C ALA A 103 0.31 -10.40 5.08
N CYS A 104 0.00 -9.23 4.50
CA CYS A 104 -1.01 -8.33 5.06
C CYS A 104 -2.39 -8.98 5.06
N GLY A 105 -3.14 -8.84 6.15
CA GLY A 105 -4.46 -9.44 6.34
C GLY A 105 -4.46 -10.86 6.92
N GLU A 106 -3.31 -11.54 7.01
CA GLU A 106 -3.24 -12.89 7.62
C GLU A 106 -3.04 -12.85 9.13
N GLN A 107 -2.48 -11.76 9.68
CA GLN A 107 -2.01 -11.72 11.08
C GLN A 107 -2.82 -10.81 12.03
N GLY A 108 -3.91 -10.18 11.59
CA GLY A 108 -4.76 -9.35 12.46
C GLY A 108 -4.00 -8.25 13.22
N GLY A 109 -2.83 -7.85 12.72
CA GLY A 109 -1.93 -6.92 13.38
C GLY A 109 -2.50 -5.50 13.39
N ARG A 110 -2.08 -4.71 14.38
CA ARG A 110 -2.39 -3.27 14.44
C ARG A 110 -1.37 -2.41 13.72
N ASP A 111 -0.34 -3.03 13.14
CA ASP A 111 0.73 -2.31 12.47
C ASP A 111 0.35 -1.97 11.02
N PRO A 112 0.71 -0.77 10.54
CA PRO A 112 0.50 -0.39 9.15
C PRO A 112 1.18 -1.36 8.20
N CYS A 113 0.44 -1.81 7.18
CA CYS A 113 0.90 -2.85 6.25
C CYS A 113 0.86 -2.34 4.80
N ASN A 114 1.79 -2.76 3.94
CA ASN A 114 1.81 -2.38 2.52
C ASN A 114 1.15 -3.47 1.66
N GLY A 115 -0.11 -3.79 1.97
CA GLY A 115 -0.81 -4.96 1.45
C GLY A 115 -1.28 -4.85 -0.01
N PRO A 116 -1.45 -5.97 -0.72
CA PRO A 116 -1.78 -5.99 -2.14
C PRO A 116 -3.14 -5.32 -2.40
N LEU A 117 -3.21 -4.40 -3.35
CA LEU A 117 -4.46 -3.69 -3.62
C LEU A 117 -5.55 -4.64 -4.13
N PRO A 118 -6.78 -4.55 -3.58
CA PRO A 118 -7.83 -5.55 -3.80
C PRO A 118 -8.56 -5.41 -5.13
N SER A 119 -8.36 -4.29 -5.85
CA SER A 119 -9.11 -4.00 -7.08
C SER A 119 -8.24 -3.23 -8.08
N PRO A 120 -8.67 -3.09 -9.34
CA PRO A 120 -7.96 -2.27 -10.31
C PRO A 120 -7.91 -0.75 -10.00
N GLY A 121 -8.67 -0.27 -9.02
CA GLY A 121 -8.80 1.16 -8.71
C GLY A 121 -9.92 1.84 -9.52
N PRO A 122 -9.81 3.16 -9.81
CA PRO A 122 -8.61 3.99 -9.70
C PRO A 122 -8.24 4.37 -8.25
N TYR A 123 -6.94 4.39 -7.99
CA TYR A 123 -6.35 4.87 -6.73
C TYR A 123 -5.71 6.24 -6.92
N ARG A 124 -5.64 7.03 -5.85
CA ARG A 124 -4.80 8.23 -5.77
C ARG A 124 -3.93 8.13 -4.53
N VAL A 125 -2.76 8.75 -4.59
CA VAL A 125 -1.83 8.76 -3.48
C VAL A 125 -1.32 10.15 -3.15
N LYS A 126 -0.94 10.36 -1.89
CA LYS A 126 -0.16 11.50 -1.43
C LYS A 126 0.81 11.06 -0.35
N PHE A 127 1.88 11.82 -0.15
CA PHE A 127 2.75 11.62 0.99
C PHE A 127 2.38 12.57 2.12
N LEU A 128 2.48 12.08 3.36
CA LEU A 128 2.21 12.83 4.57
C LEU A 128 3.44 12.79 5.47
N LEU A 129 4.00 13.95 5.80
CA LEU A 129 5.03 14.11 6.82
C LEU A 129 4.35 14.20 8.19
N MET A 130 4.62 13.25 9.06
CA MET A 130 4.09 13.17 10.41
C MET A 130 5.20 13.28 11.44
N SER A 131 4.86 13.92 12.56
CA SER A 131 5.64 13.91 13.80
C SER A 131 4.85 13.20 14.90
N CYS A 132 5.43 13.07 16.10
CA CYS A 132 4.69 12.61 17.28
C CYS A 132 3.48 13.49 17.63
N HIS A 133 3.44 14.75 17.17
CA HIS A 133 2.33 15.69 17.37
C HIS A 133 1.34 15.71 16.20
N GLY A 134 1.47 14.79 15.24
CA GLY A 134 0.58 14.70 14.08
C GLY A 134 1.15 15.27 12.77
N PRO A 135 0.28 15.56 11.78
CA PRO A 135 0.69 15.90 10.42
C PRO A 135 1.31 17.30 10.33
N LYS A 136 2.51 17.40 9.77
CA LYS A 136 3.23 18.67 9.55
C LYS A 136 3.05 19.20 8.12
N ALA A 137 3.13 18.31 7.14
CA ALA A 137 3.03 18.66 5.73
C ALA A 137 2.51 17.50 4.89
N GLU A 138 1.92 17.82 3.75
CA GLU A 138 1.43 16.85 2.79
C GLU A 138 1.77 17.26 1.36
N THR A 139 1.84 16.31 0.45
CA THR A 139 1.95 16.59 -0.98
C THR A 139 0.57 16.74 -1.61
N ARG A 140 0.51 17.19 -2.86
CA ARG A 140 -0.71 17.06 -3.66
C ARG A 140 -1.04 15.58 -3.88
N TRP A 141 -2.30 15.31 -4.18
CA TRP A 141 -2.73 14.01 -4.69
C TRP A 141 -2.15 13.75 -6.08
N SER A 142 -1.81 12.50 -6.37
CA SER A 142 -1.42 12.03 -7.71
C SER A 142 -2.56 12.14 -8.71
N ASP A 143 -2.24 11.97 -9.98
CA ASP A 143 -3.23 11.55 -10.97
C ASP A 143 -3.80 10.16 -10.60
N PRO A 144 -5.02 9.82 -11.07
CA PRO A 144 -5.58 8.48 -10.89
C PRO A 144 -4.67 7.38 -11.44
N ILE A 145 -4.41 6.37 -10.62
CA ILE A 145 -3.60 5.20 -10.93
C ILE A 145 -4.55 4.02 -11.14
N LEU A 146 -4.59 3.53 -12.38
CA LEU A 146 -5.32 2.31 -12.74
C LEU A 146 -4.35 1.14 -12.80
N LEU A 147 -4.63 0.11 -12.00
CA LEU A 147 -3.88 -1.13 -12.04
C LEU A 147 -4.32 -1.97 -13.25
N ARG A 148 -3.49 -2.97 -13.59
CA ARG A 148 -3.87 -3.92 -14.63
C ARG A 148 -5.05 -4.74 -14.12
N ARG A 149 -5.99 -5.10 -14.98
CA ARG A 149 -6.93 -6.17 -14.63
C ARG A 149 -6.14 -7.47 -14.60
N GLY A 150 -6.24 -8.22 -13.51
CA GLY A 150 -5.87 -9.62 -13.56
C GLY A 150 -6.71 -10.26 -14.65
N THR A 151 -6.10 -10.83 -15.68
CA THR A 151 -6.78 -11.82 -16.51
C THR A 151 -7.14 -12.94 -15.55
N GLY A 152 -8.41 -13.01 -15.14
CA GLY A 152 -8.87 -13.97 -14.14
C GLY A 152 -8.37 -15.36 -14.52
N GLY A 153 -7.32 -15.83 -13.85
CA GLY A 153 -7.10 -17.25 -13.73
C GLY A 153 -8.32 -17.72 -12.99
N THR A 154 -9.20 -18.45 -13.68
CA THR A 154 -10.18 -19.29 -13.01
C THR A 154 -9.46 -19.96 -11.85
N ALA A 155 -9.87 -19.65 -10.62
CA ALA A 155 -9.47 -20.45 -9.48
C ALA A 155 -9.81 -21.89 -9.88
N VAL A 156 -8.79 -22.70 -10.14
CA VAL A 156 -8.98 -24.14 -10.21
C VAL A 156 -9.48 -24.48 -8.81
N PRO A 157 -10.74 -24.91 -8.63
CA PRO A 157 -11.19 -25.31 -7.32
C PRO A 157 -10.21 -26.36 -6.80
N PRO A 158 -9.79 -26.31 -5.53
CA PRO A 158 -8.94 -27.36 -4.98
C PRO A 158 -9.62 -28.68 -5.30
N ARG A 159 -8.92 -29.54 -6.04
CA ARG A 159 -9.37 -30.90 -6.30
C ARG A 159 -9.55 -31.54 -4.92
N SER A 160 -10.79 -31.66 -4.48
CA SER A 160 -11.11 -32.42 -3.28
C SER A 160 -10.54 -33.82 -3.51
N PRO A 161 -9.66 -34.33 -2.64
CA PRO A 161 -9.28 -35.74 -2.73
C PRO A 161 -10.55 -36.54 -2.48
N THR A 162 -10.97 -37.31 -3.49
CA THR A 162 -12.05 -38.28 -3.37
C THR A 162 -11.69 -39.20 -2.20
N PRO A 163 -12.55 -39.37 -1.18
CA PRO A 163 -12.27 -40.33 -0.13
C PRO A 163 -12.28 -41.72 -0.76
N ALA A 164 -11.13 -42.39 -0.74
CA ALA A 164 -11.03 -43.80 -1.04
C ALA A 164 -11.95 -44.53 -0.04
N ARG A 165 -12.93 -45.27 -0.58
CA ARG A 165 -13.71 -46.23 0.19
C ARG A 165 -12.76 -47.20 0.87
N VAL A 166 -12.63 -47.10 2.19
CA VAL A 166 -12.03 -48.13 3.02
C VAL A 166 -13.03 -49.29 3.05
N GLY A 167 -12.74 -50.33 2.28
CA GLY A 167 -13.47 -51.60 2.31
C GLY A 167 -13.08 -52.39 3.57
N CYS A 168 -14.10 -52.85 4.31
CA CYS A 168 -13.97 -53.80 5.41
C CYS A 168 -13.25 -55.08 4.96
N TRP A 169 -12.27 -55.52 5.72
CA TRP A 169 -11.86 -56.92 5.75
C TRP A 169 -12.45 -57.58 6.99
N HIS A 170 -13.25 -58.61 6.77
CA HIS A 170 -13.67 -59.58 7.77
C HIS A 170 -12.45 -60.40 8.21
N VAL A 171 -12.23 -60.51 9.52
CA VAL A 171 -11.39 -61.53 10.14
C VAL A 171 -12.30 -62.72 10.46
N VAL A 172 -11.95 -63.91 9.98
CA VAL A 172 -12.47 -65.18 10.49
C VAL A 172 -11.29 -65.91 11.13
N LEU A 173 -11.47 -66.27 12.40
CA LEU A 173 -10.59 -67.11 13.21
C LEU A 173 -10.63 -68.57 12.75
#